data_AF-A0ABD2MVY5-F1
#
_entry.id   AF-A0ABD2MVY5-F1
#
_cell.length_a   1.000
_cell.length_b   1.000
_cell.length_c   1.000
_cell.angle_alpha   90.00
_cell.angle_beta   90.00
_cell.angle_gamma   90.00
#
_symmetry.space_group_name_H-M   'P 1'
#
loop_
_entity.id
_entity.type
_entity.pdbx_description
1 polymer ?
#
loop_
_entity_poly.entity_id
_entity_poly.type
_entity_poly.pdbx_seq_one_letter_code
_entity_poly.pdbx_strand_id
1 'polypeptide(L)'
;MYSCKIAIVLAIAVAVTFADDSDHHHNGVFKQCADELGLKPNPERRKQFQEAREKGERPPMPSPEEIEKHNCVQKCFFEKLGLLSGSKIVIDEIKKDEHLVGNVAEDKLNAYMDCLKALEIKECSDVKKIFECRKSNS
;
A
#
# COMPACT_ATOMS: atom_id res chain seq x y z
N MET A 1 -2.23 15.36 23.67
CA MET A 1 -3.08 14.43 22.90
C MET A 1 -2.38 14.17 21.57
N TYR A 2 -1.53 13.14 21.49
CA TYR A 2 -0.77 12.82 20.27
C TYR A 2 -1.68 12.02 19.32
N SER A 3 -2.27 12.72 18.36
CA SER A 3 -3.04 12.09 17.28
C SER A 3 -2.05 11.48 16.29
N CYS A 4 -1.99 10.15 16.28
CA CYS A 4 -1.19 9.33 15.39
C CYS A 4 -1.55 9.63 13.92
N LYS A 5 -0.79 10.50 13.25
CA LYS A 5 -0.90 10.79 11.82
C LYS A 5 0.38 10.32 11.12
N ILE A 6 0.57 9.01 11.02
CA ILE A 6 1.56 8.42 10.11
C ILE A 6 0.90 8.34 8.73
N ALA A 7 1.01 9.43 7.97
CA ALA A 7 0.67 9.47 6.56
C ALA A 7 1.85 8.91 5.74
N ILE A 8 2.05 7.59 5.83
CA ILE A 8 2.70 6.82 4.76
C ILE A 8 1.77 5.64 4.52
N VAL A 9 0.81 5.90 3.63
CA VAL A 9 -0.05 4.93 2.92
C VAL A 9 -0.64 3.85 3.82
N LEU A 10 -1.66 4.20 4.59
CA LEU A 10 -2.69 3.25 5.01
C LEU A 10 -3.53 2.87 3.77
N ALA A 11 -2.96 2.14 2.81
CA ALA A 11 -3.70 1.61 1.65
C ALA A 11 -3.70 0.09 1.58
N ILE A 12 -3.55 -0.59 2.73
CA ILE A 12 -3.79 -2.04 2.87
C ILE A 12 -5.30 -2.39 2.81
N ALA A 13 -6.17 -1.40 2.55
CA ALA A 13 -7.62 -1.66 2.50
C ALA A 13 -8.38 -0.87 1.44
N VAL A 14 -7.71 -0.05 0.61
CA VAL A 14 -8.40 1.01 -0.15
C VAL A 14 -8.18 0.94 -1.67
N ALA A 15 -7.05 0.44 -2.18
CA ALA A 15 -6.79 0.54 -3.62
C ALA A 15 -7.75 -0.31 -4.49
N VAL A 16 -8.13 -1.52 -4.05
CA VAL A 16 -9.03 -2.41 -4.82
C VAL A 16 -10.51 -2.01 -4.62
N THR A 17 -10.82 -1.33 -3.53
CA THR A 17 -12.17 -0.87 -3.16
C THR A 17 -12.44 0.58 -3.53
N PHE A 18 -11.47 1.41 -3.91
CA PHE A 18 -11.70 2.84 -4.16
C PHE A 18 -10.97 3.37 -5.40
N ALA A 19 -10.73 2.53 -6.40
CA ALA A 19 -10.47 3.01 -7.75
C ALA A 19 -11.72 3.74 -8.29
N ASP A 20 -11.96 4.95 -7.81
CA ASP A 20 -13.01 5.89 -8.21
C ASP A 20 -12.41 7.30 -8.18
N ASP A 21 -12.16 7.81 -9.39
CA ASP A 21 -12.08 9.21 -9.82
C ASP A 21 -11.53 10.28 -8.86
N SER A 22 -10.28 10.15 -8.41
CA SER A 22 -9.54 11.31 -7.89
C SER A 22 -8.13 11.40 -8.47
N ASP A 23 -7.90 12.53 -9.14
CA ASP A 23 -6.77 12.97 -9.95
C ASP A 23 -5.45 13.03 -9.14
N HIS A 24 -4.90 11.86 -8.84
CA HIS A 24 -3.60 11.69 -8.21
C HIS A 24 -2.84 10.63 -8.98
N HIS A 25 -1.64 10.97 -9.47
CA HIS A 25 -0.75 10.12 -10.27
C HIS A 25 -0.69 8.65 -9.78
N HIS A 26 -0.69 8.43 -8.46
CA HIS A 26 -0.66 7.10 -7.85
C HIS A 26 -1.96 6.28 -8.02
N ASN A 27 -3.14 6.91 -8.03
CA ASN A 27 -4.42 6.21 -8.24
C ASN A 27 -4.52 5.65 -9.67
N GLY A 28 -3.97 6.37 -10.66
CA GLY A 28 -3.90 5.91 -12.05
C GLY A 28 -3.02 4.67 -12.20
N VAL A 29 -1.84 4.66 -11.58
CA VAL A 29 -0.92 3.50 -11.60
C VAL A 29 -1.52 2.29 -10.87
N PHE A 30 -2.19 2.52 -9.73
CA PHE A 30 -2.89 1.45 -9.02
C PHE A 30 -4.00 0.81 -9.87
N LYS A 31 -4.82 1.64 -10.53
CA LYS A 31 -5.88 1.18 -11.43
C LYS A 31 -5.29 0.39 -12.60
N GLN A 32 -4.23 0.91 -13.23
CA GLN A 32 -3.53 0.21 -14.30
C GLN A 32 -3.02 -1.17 -13.85
N CYS A 33 -2.39 -1.26 -12.67
CA CYS A 33 -1.91 -2.54 -12.13
C CYS A 33 -3.06 -3.51 -11.81
N ALA A 34 -4.19 -3.01 -11.30
CA ALA A 34 -5.37 -3.83 -11.10
C ALA A 34 -5.92 -4.36 -12.43
N ASP A 35 -6.00 -3.51 -13.46
CA ASP A 35 -6.47 -3.88 -14.80
C ASP A 35 -5.52 -4.89 -15.48
N GLU A 36 -4.20 -4.71 -15.39
CA GLU A 36 -3.18 -5.65 -15.92
C GLU A 36 -3.27 -7.04 -15.25
N LEU A 37 -3.67 -7.08 -13.98
CA LEU A 37 -3.89 -8.32 -13.23
C LEU A 37 -5.32 -8.87 -13.37
N GLY A 38 -6.17 -8.23 -14.19
CA GLY A 38 -7.57 -8.64 -14.41
C GLY A 38 -8.46 -8.48 -13.19
N LEU A 39 -8.07 -7.64 -12.23
CA LEU A 39 -8.81 -7.39 -11.00
C LEU A 39 -9.86 -6.32 -11.24
N LYS A 40 -11.13 -6.73 -11.11
CA LYS A 40 -12.27 -5.82 -11.22
C LYS A 40 -12.62 -5.22 -9.86
N PRO A 41 -13.20 -4.02 -9.83
CA PRO A 41 -13.80 -3.47 -8.61
C PRO A 41 -14.74 -4.48 -7.97
N ASN A 42 -14.63 -4.66 -6.66
CA ASN A 42 -15.53 -5.52 -5.90
C ASN A 42 -16.54 -4.66 -5.12
N PRO A 43 -17.74 -4.40 -5.67
CA PRO A 43 -18.73 -3.52 -5.04
C PRO A 43 -19.27 -4.09 -3.72
N GLU A 44 -19.33 -5.40 -3.56
CA GLU A 44 -19.73 -6.03 -2.29
C GLU A 44 -18.71 -5.74 -1.19
N ARG A 45 -17.42 -5.80 -1.53
CA ARG A 45 -16.34 -5.39 -0.65
C ARG A 45 -16.49 -3.92 -0.24
N ARG A 46 -16.75 -3.02 -1.21
CA ARG A 46 -16.98 -1.58 -0.93
C ARG A 46 -18.11 -1.40 0.10
N LYS A 47 -19.22 -2.10 -0.11
CA LYS A 47 -20.38 -2.06 0.78
C LYS A 47 -20.05 -2.58 2.19
N GLN A 48 -19.36 -3.71 2.31
CA GLN A 48 -18.94 -4.26 3.61
C GLN A 48 -18.06 -3.28 4.41
N PHE A 49 -17.15 -2.57 3.73
CA PHE A 49 -16.32 -1.55 4.36
C PHE A 49 -17.14 -0.34 4.82
N GLN A 50 -18.09 0.11 4.00
CA GLN A 50 -18.98 1.21 4.34
C GLN A 50 -19.86 0.86 5.55
N GLU A 51 -20.51 -0.31 5.52
CA GLU A 51 -21.36 -0.78 6.62
C GLU A 51 -20.58 -0.95 7.92
N ALA A 52 -19.38 -1.53 7.87
CA ALA A 52 -18.53 -1.65 9.06
C ALA A 52 -18.17 -0.27 9.64
N ARG A 53 -17.82 0.70 8.78
CA ARG A 53 -17.52 2.07 9.20
C ARG A 53 -18.74 2.76 9.82
N GLU A 54 -19.92 2.61 9.24
CA GLU A 54 -21.17 3.17 9.78
C GLU A 54 -21.53 2.57 11.14
N LYS A 55 -21.18 1.31 11.38
CA LYS A 55 -21.37 0.61 12.67
C LYS A 55 -20.24 0.83 13.67
N GLY A 56 -19.16 1.52 13.29
CA GLY A 56 -17.95 1.62 14.12
C GLY A 56 -17.22 0.28 14.32
N GLU A 57 -17.50 -0.70 13.47
CA GLU A 57 -16.92 -2.03 13.48
C GLU A 57 -15.70 -2.10 12.56
N ARG A 58 -14.89 -3.15 12.75
CA ARG A 58 -13.82 -3.45 11.79
C ARG A 58 -14.41 -4.18 10.59
N PRO A 59 -14.00 -3.83 9.35
CA PRO A 59 -14.43 -4.56 8.17
C PRO A 59 -13.94 -6.01 8.21
N PRO A 60 -14.64 -6.92 7.51
CA PRO A 60 -14.23 -8.31 7.43
C PRO A 60 -12.82 -8.44 6.82
N MET A 61 -12.02 -9.32 7.41
CA MET A 61 -10.66 -9.58 6.94
C MET A 61 -10.71 -10.20 5.54
N PRO A 62 -9.85 -9.76 4.59
CA PRO A 62 -9.75 -10.38 3.26
C PRO A 62 -9.41 -11.86 3.34
N SER A 63 -9.94 -12.63 2.38
CA SER A 63 -9.50 -14.01 2.19
C SER A 63 -8.02 -14.05 1.79
N PRO A 64 -7.30 -15.16 2.03
CA PRO A 64 -5.92 -15.30 1.61
C PRO A 64 -5.69 -15.01 0.12
N GLU A 65 -6.63 -15.44 -0.73
CA GLU A 65 -6.58 -15.19 -2.17
C GLU A 65 -6.68 -13.69 -2.50
N GLU A 66 -7.56 -12.96 -1.80
CA GLU A 66 -7.68 -11.51 -1.97
C GLU A 66 -6.44 -10.77 -1.46
N ILE A 67 -5.82 -11.24 -0.37
CA ILE A 67 -4.55 -10.71 0.14
C ILE A 67 -3.46 -10.87 -0.90
N GLU A 68 -3.34 -12.06 -1.50
CA GLU A 68 -2.32 -12.33 -2.51
C GLU A 68 -2.49 -11.45 -3.76
N LYS A 69 -3.72 -11.34 -4.28
CA LYS A 69 -4.04 -10.43 -5.39
C LYS A 69 -3.68 -8.99 -5.07
N HIS A 70 -4.01 -8.53 -3.85
CA HIS A 70 -3.69 -7.19 -3.40
C HIS A 70 -2.18 -6.95 -3.33
N ASN A 71 -1.43 -7.92 -2.81
CA ASN A 71 0.02 -7.87 -2.77
C ASN A 71 0.63 -7.80 -4.19
N CYS A 72 0.04 -8.51 -5.17
CA CYS A 72 0.49 -8.41 -6.56
C CYS A 72 0.26 -7.03 -7.16
N VAL A 73 -0.90 -6.42 -6.92
CA VAL A 73 -1.17 -5.04 -7.37
C VAL A 73 -0.16 -4.08 -6.80
N GLN A 74 0.18 -4.23 -5.51
CA GLN A 74 1.16 -3.38 -4.86
C GLN A 74 2.57 -3.60 -5.41
N LYS A 75 2.98 -4.84 -5.68
CA LYS A 75 4.26 -5.11 -6.33
C LYS A 75 4.34 -4.40 -7.69
N CYS A 76 3.30 -4.56 -8.52
CA CYS A 76 3.21 -3.86 -9.81
C CYS A 76 3.28 -2.34 -9.63
N PHE A 77 2.58 -1.79 -8.64
CA PHE A 77 2.60 -0.37 -8.35
C PHE A 77 4.02 0.13 -8.02
N PHE A 78 4.75 -0.59 -7.17
CA PHE A 78 6.14 -0.27 -6.86
C PHE A 78 7.06 -0.38 -8.08
N GLU A 79 6.86 -1.39 -8.94
CA GLU A 79 7.61 -1.55 -10.20
C GLU A 79 7.35 -0.39 -11.17
N LYS A 80 6.09 0.00 -11.39
CA LYS A 80 5.70 1.08 -12.33
C LYS A 80 6.16 2.46 -11.88
N LEU A 81 6.25 2.70 -10.57
CA LEU A 81 6.79 3.94 -10.00
C LEU A 81 8.32 3.96 -9.94
N GLY A 82 9.01 2.90 -10.39
CA GLY A 82 10.47 2.81 -10.29
C GLY A 82 10.99 2.63 -8.87
N LEU A 83 10.11 2.32 -7.91
CA LEU A 83 10.44 2.07 -6.50
C LEU A 83 11.01 0.66 -6.29
N LEU A 84 10.89 -0.21 -7.30
CA LEU A 84 11.57 -1.50 -7.37
C LEU A 84 12.50 -1.55 -8.58
N SER A 85 13.74 -1.96 -8.34
CA SER A 85 14.72 -2.33 -9.37
C SER A 85 15.04 -3.81 -9.23
N GLY A 86 14.43 -4.64 -10.08
CA GLY A 86 14.39 -6.08 -9.87
C GLY A 86 13.67 -6.42 -8.56
N SER A 87 14.35 -7.09 -7.64
CA SER A 87 13.80 -7.42 -6.31
C SER A 87 14.09 -6.39 -5.22
N LYS A 88 14.84 -5.32 -5.52
CA LYS A 88 15.32 -4.37 -4.50
C LYS A 88 14.53 -3.07 -4.50
N ILE A 89 14.24 -2.57 -3.30
CA ILE A 89 13.57 -1.30 -3.09
C ILE A 89 14.54 -0.14 -3.35
N VAL A 90 14.14 0.82 -4.17
CA VAL A 90 14.90 2.02 -4.52
C VAL A 90 14.52 3.15 -3.57
N ILE A 91 15.19 3.19 -2.42
CA ILE A 91 14.88 4.13 -1.32
C ILE A 91 14.99 5.59 -1.74
N ASP A 92 15.95 5.91 -2.61
CA ASP A 92 16.15 7.28 -3.07
C ASP A 92 14.95 7.80 -3.88
N GLU A 93 14.26 6.93 -4.62
CA GLU A 93 13.03 7.30 -5.32
C GLU A 93 11.87 7.48 -4.34
N ILE A 94 11.77 6.65 -3.31
CA ILE A 94 10.76 6.82 -2.25
C ILE A 94 10.95 8.18 -1.55
N LYS A 95 12.21 8.56 -1.24
CA LYS A 95 12.52 9.82 -0.56
C LYS A 95 12.20 11.07 -1.39
N LYS A 96 12.22 10.96 -2.72
CA LYS A 96 11.89 12.06 -3.64
C LYS A 96 10.39 12.28 -3.76
N ASP A 97 9.58 11.26 -3.52
CA ASP A 97 8.13 11.34 -3.60
C ASP A 97 7.53 11.82 -2.27
N GLU A 98 7.25 13.12 -2.19
CA GLU A 98 6.66 13.76 -1.01
C GLU A 98 5.30 13.15 -0.62
N HIS A 99 4.57 12.54 -1.56
CA HIS A 99 3.31 11.87 -1.27
C HIS A 99 3.51 10.50 -0.60
N LEU A 100 4.65 9.85 -0.85
CA LEU A 100 5.01 8.58 -0.20
C LEU A 100 5.66 8.78 1.17
N VAL A 101 6.36 9.89 1.39
CA VAL A 101 7.02 10.21 2.67
C VAL A 101 6.07 10.92 3.62
N GLY A 102 5.20 11.80 3.11
CA GLY A 102 4.29 12.60 3.91
C GLY A 102 4.96 13.38 5.04
N ASN A 103 4.18 13.76 6.05
CA ASN A 103 4.67 14.43 7.26
C ASN A 103 5.00 13.41 8.35
N VAL A 104 5.95 12.52 8.11
CA VAL A 104 6.45 11.56 9.10
C VAL A 104 7.70 12.12 9.78
N ALA A 105 7.80 11.88 11.10
CA ALA A 105 9.00 12.24 11.85
C ALA A 105 10.24 11.57 11.25
N GLU A 106 11.30 12.34 11.05
CA GLU A 106 12.49 11.93 10.29
C GLU A 106 13.15 10.65 10.85
N ASP A 107 13.15 10.48 12.17
CA ASP A 107 13.64 9.30 12.86
C ASP A 107 12.85 8.03 12.50
N LYS A 108 11.52 8.11 12.49
CA LYS A 108 10.63 7.01 12.07
C LYS A 108 10.76 6.69 10.59
N LEU A 109 10.92 7.73 9.77
CA LEU A 109 11.15 7.58 8.35
C LEU A 109 12.47 6.84 8.08
N ASN A 110 13.55 7.25 8.74
CA ASN A 110 14.87 6.62 8.57
C ASN A 110 14.86 5.16 9.01
N ALA A 111 14.27 4.84 10.17
CA ALA A 111 14.16 3.46 10.65
C ALA A 111 13.33 2.58 9.70
N TYR A 112 12.24 3.12 9.15
CA TYR A 112 11.46 2.44 8.12
C TYR A 112 12.26 2.21 6.84
N MET A 113 12.99 3.23 6.34
CA MET A 113 13.82 3.11 5.14
C MET A 113 14.95 2.09 5.31
N ASP A 114 15.58 2.04 6.49
CA ASP A 114 16.63 1.06 6.77
C ASP A 114 16.08 -0.38 6.80
N CYS A 115 14.86 -0.56 7.31
CA CYS A 115 14.17 -1.84 7.19
C CYS A 115 13.90 -2.22 5.72
N LEU A 116 13.40 -1.27 4.92
CA LEU A 116 13.12 -1.51 3.48
C LEU A 116 14.38 -1.84 2.67
N LYS A 117 15.54 -1.23 2.97
CA LYS A 117 16.82 -1.54 2.28
C LYS A 117 17.23 -3.00 2.38
N ALA A 118 16.88 -3.66 3.49
CA ALA A 118 17.23 -5.04 3.73
C ALA A 118 16.26 -6.03 3.05
N LEU A 119 15.15 -5.55 2.50
CA LEU A 119 14.14 -6.41 1.89
C LEU A 119 14.48 -6.77 0.44
N GLU A 120 14.11 -7.99 0.08
CA GLU A 120 13.98 -8.42 -1.31
C GLU A 120 12.52 -8.80 -1.59
N ILE A 121 11.93 -8.21 -2.63
CA ILE A 121 10.57 -8.42 -3.09
C ILE A 121 10.63 -9.20 -4.41
N LYS A 122 10.69 -10.54 -4.35
CA LYS A 122 10.79 -11.40 -5.54
C LYS A 122 9.40 -11.76 -6.05
N GLU A 123 8.52 -12.10 -5.13
CA GLU A 123 7.14 -12.52 -5.41
C GLU A 123 6.13 -11.53 -4.83
N CYS A 124 4.87 -11.63 -5.23
CA CYS A 124 3.81 -10.81 -4.65
C CYS A 124 3.73 -11.02 -3.13
N SER A 125 3.85 -12.26 -2.67
CA SER A 125 3.78 -12.62 -1.25
C SER A 125 4.82 -11.90 -0.36
N ASP A 126 5.95 -11.48 -0.94
CA ASP A 126 7.01 -10.75 -0.23
C ASP A 126 6.61 -9.32 0.15
N VAL A 127 5.61 -8.74 -0.53
CA VAL A 127 5.12 -7.38 -0.24
C VAL A 127 4.64 -7.26 1.21
N LYS A 128 4.19 -8.35 1.84
CA LYS A 128 3.83 -8.36 3.27
C LYS A 128 4.99 -7.90 4.18
N LYS A 129 6.24 -8.14 3.78
CA LYS A 129 7.44 -7.76 4.54
C LYS A 129 7.57 -6.24 4.65
N ILE A 130 7.10 -5.49 3.64
CA ILE A 130 7.04 -4.01 3.67
C ILE A 130 6.12 -3.56 4.81
N PHE A 131 5.00 -4.24 5.03
CA PHE A 131 4.07 -3.92 6.13
C PHE A 131 4.60 -4.33 7.50
N GLU A 132 5.33 -5.44 7.58
CA GLU A 132 6.02 -5.85 8.81
C GLU A 132 7.09 -4.83 9.22
N CYS A 133 7.85 -4.30 8.25
CA CYS A 133 8.77 -3.18 8.46
C CYS A 133 8.06 -1.96 9.02
N ARG A 134 6.91 -1.57 8.45
CA ARG A 134 6.14 -0.42 8.95
C ARG A 134 5.65 -0.64 10.38
N LYS A 135 5.03 -1.79 10.66
CA LYS A 135 4.46 -2.10 11.99
C LYS A 135 5.51 -2.07 13.10
N SER A 136 6.74 -2.46 12.78
CA SER A 136 7.85 -2.47 13.73
C SER A 136 8.43 -1.08 14.00
N ASN A 137 8.07 -0.07 13.20
CA ASN A 137 8.61 1.29 13.25
C ASN A 137 7.53 2.38 13.43
N SER A 138 6.27 2.00 13.70
CA SER A 138 5.12 2.90 13.86
C SER A 138 4.87 3.32 15.29
#